data_AF-A0A955N073-F1
#
_entry.id   AF-A0A955N073-F1
#
_cell.length_a   1.000
_cell.length_b   1.000
_cell.length_c   1.000
_cell.angle_alpha   90.00
_cell.angle_beta   90.00
_cell.angle_gamma   90.00
#
_symmetry.space_group_name_H-M   'P 1'
#
loop_
_entity.id
_entity.type
_entity.pdbx_description
1 polymer ?
#
loop_
_entity_poly.entity_id
_entity_poly.type
_entity_poly.pdbx_seq_one_letter_code
_entity_poly.pdbx_strand_id
1 'polypeptide(L)'
;AAIEKKDTVGGKIFNVGGGPDFSMSIWKEFGPMLEEFLGRKIPVEYGDWRPGDQPVYISDISDAKTGLGWEPTVKPREGIEKLCDWVKVNQDLVAKELGFH
;
A
#
# COMPACT_ATOMS: atom_id res chain seq x y z
N ALA A 1 3.57 21.60 8.27
CA ALA A 1 4.15 21.26 6.95
C ALA A 1 3.53 22.07 5.80
N ALA A 2 2.39 21.67 5.20
CA ALA A 2 1.82 22.38 4.04
C ALA A 2 1.18 23.75 4.41
N ILE A 3 0.45 23.79 5.53
CA ILE A 3 -0.22 25.00 6.04
C ILE A 3 0.79 26.12 6.34
N GLU A 4 1.96 25.77 6.85
CA GLU A 4 3.05 26.70 7.17
C GLU A 4 3.81 27.20 5.93
N LYS A 5 3.71 26.49 4.80
CA LYS A 5 4.42 26.81 3.54
C LYS A 5 3.47 27.27 2.44
N LYS A 6 2.25 27.67 2.79
CA LYS A 6 1.13 27.94 1.86
C LYS A 6 1.52 28.80 0.66
N ASP A 7 2.34 29.84 0.86
CA ASP A 7 2.76 30.76 -0.21
C ASP A 7 3.66 30.10 -1.26
N THR A 8 4.31 28.98 -0.93
CA THR A 8 5.24 28.25 -1.81
C THR A 8 4.67 26.94 -2.37
N VAL A 9 3.67 26.36 -1.71
CA VAL A 9 3.07 25.06 -2.08
C VAL A 9 1.59 25.17 -2.50
N GLY A 10 0.97 26.35 -2.35
CA GLY A 10 -0.41 26.59 -2.75
C GLY A 10 -0.64 26.32 -4.24
N GLY A 11 -1.69 25.58 -4.56
CA GLY A 11 -2.06 25.23 -5.94
C GLY A 11 -1.23 24.12 -6.58
N LYS A 12 -0.22 23.57 -5.89
CA LYS A 12 0.55 22.42 -6.38
C LYS A 12 -0.18 21.10 -6.12
N ILE A 13 -0.01 20.16 -7.04
CA ILE A 13 -0.46 18.77 -6.92
C ILE A 13 0.75 17.93 -6.51
N PHE A 14 0.56 17.06 -5.53
CA PHE A 14 1.62 16.19 -5.03
C PHE A 14 1.16 14.74 -5.12
N ASN A 15 2.01 13.88 -5.69
CA ASN A 15 1.80 12.44 -5.59
C ASN A 15 2.17 11.98 -4.17
N VAL A 16 1.30 11.18 -3.57
CA VAL A 16 1.51 10.55 -2.27
C VAL A 16 1.48 9.04 -2.48
N GLY A 17 2.57 8.38 -2.12
CA GLY A 17 2.73 6.94 -2.31
C GLY A 17 4.08 6.47 -1.77
N GLY A 18 4.45 5.23 -2.08
CA GLY A 18 5.68 4.63 -1.57
C GLY A 18 6.97 5.15 -2.21
N GLY A 19 6.91 5.65 -3.44
CA GLY A 19 8.13 5.85 -4.21
C GLY A 19 8.84 4.52 -4.54
N PRO A 20 10.00 4.59 -5.22
CA PRO A 20 10.72 3.40 -5.65
C PRO A 20 11.14 2.50 -4.47
N ASP A 21 11.57 3.10 -3.36
CA ASP A 21 12.11 2.40 -2.18
C ASP A 21 11.04 1.72 -1.30
N PHE A 22 9.76 1.91 -1.62
CA PHE A 22 8.62 1.31 -0.91
C PHE A 22 7.61 0.70 -1.90
N SER A 23 8.10 0.31 -3.08
CA SER A 23 7.32 -0.50 -4.03
C SER A 23 7.36 -1.98 -3.63
N MET A 24 6.38 -2.76 -4.11
CA MET A 24 6.29 -4.19 -3.83
C MET A 24 5.56 -4.93 -4.96
N SER A 25 6.08 -6.08 -5.35
CA SER A 25 5.42 -7.03 -6.23
C SER A 25 4.36 -7.85 -5.50
N ILE A 26 3.15 -7.91 -6.05
CA ILE A 26 2.04 -8.70 -5.50
C ILE A 26 2.44 -10.19 -5.39
N TRP A 27 2.96 -10.76 -6.48
CA TRP A 27 3.20 -12.21 -6.53
C TRP A 27 4.58 -12.63 -6.02
N LYS A 28 5.61 -11.81 -6.23
CA LYS A 28 6.98 -12.17 -5.85
C LYS A 28 7.32 -11.81 -4.41
N GLU A 29 6.61 -10.85 -3.81
CA GLU A 29 6.93 -10.35 -2.46
C GLU A 29 5.72 -10.45 -1.52
N PHE A 30 4.57 -9.89 -1.89
CA PHE A 30 3.40 -9.89 -1.01
C PHE A 30 2.81 -11.29 -0.77
N GLY A 31 2.66 -12.11 -1.81
CA GLY A 31 2.14 -13.47 -1.71
C GLY A 31 2.92 -14.34 -0.71
N PRO A 32 4.24 -14.53 -0.88
CA PRO A 32 5.06 -15.29 0.07
C PRO A 32 5.01 -14.74 1.50
N MET A 33 4.97 -13.41 1.64
CA MET A 33 4.86 -12.76 2.94
C MET A 33 3.52 -13.10 3.62
N LEU A 34 2.41 -13.10 2.88
CA LEU A 34 1.11 -13.47 3.44
C LEU A 34 1.04 -14.94 3.85
N GLU A 35 1.66 -15.84 3.07
CA GLU A 35 1.78 -17.26 3.44
C GLU A 35 2.60 -17.47 4.72
N GLU A 36 3.70 -16.73 4.88
CA GLU A 36 4.50 -16.71 6.11
C GLU A 36 3.64 -16.27 7.32
N PHE A 37 2.89 -15.17 7.17
CA PHE A 37 2.01 -14.67 8.23
C PHE A 37 0.88 -15.63 8.61
N LEU A 38 0.32 -16.34 7.64
CA LEU A 38 -0.77 -17.29 7.87
C LEU A 38 -0.28 -18.68 8.28
N GLY A 39 1.03 -18.96 8.15
CA GLY A 39 1.60 -20.29 8.40
C GLY A 39 1.10 -21.37 7.46
N ARG A 40 0.53 -21.01 6.31
CA ARG A 40 -0.02 -21.93 5.31
C ARG A 40 0.10 -21.39 3.90
N LYS A 41 0.12 -22.29 2.93
CA LYS A 41 0.03 -21.94 1.52
C LYS A 41 -1.35 -21.41 1.16
N ILE A 42 -1.38 -20.41 0.27
CA ILE A 42 -2.61 -19.84 -0.26
C ILE A 42 -2.76 -20.35 -1.68
N PRO A 43 -3.74 -21.23 -1.97
CA PRO A 43 -4.01 -21.62 -3.35
C PRO A 43 -4.50 -20.40 -4.14
N VAL A 44 -3.88 -20.16 -5.28
CA VAL A 44 -4.17 -19.03 -6.15
C VAL A 44 -4.50 -19.54 -7.55
N GLU A 45 -5.52 -18.95 -8.16
CA GLU A 45 -5.87 -19.18 -9.55
C GLU A 45 -5.54 -17.91 -10.35
N TYR A 46 -4.96 -18.09 -11.54
CA TYR A 46 -4.62 -16.99 -12.43
C TYR A 46 -5.71 -16.84 -13.48
N GLY A 47 -6.27 -15.64 -13.57
CA GLY A 47 -7.17 -15.24 -14.65
C GLY A 47 -6.48 -14.30 -15.63
N ASP A 48 -7.22 -13.91 -16.66
CA ASP A 48 -6.77 -12.89 -17.61
C ASP A 48 -6.60 -11.53 -16.92
N TRP A 49 -5.77 -10.68 -17.52
CA TRP A 49 -5.60 -9.30 -17.09
C TRP A 49 -6.94 -8.56 -17.13
N ARG A 50 -7.25 -7.81 -16.06
CA ARG A 50 -8.44 -6.98 -16.06
C ARG A 50 -8.22 -5.77 -16.97
N PRO A 51 -9.19 -5.40 -17.81
CA PRO A 51 -9.09 -4.20 -18.63
C PRO A 51 -8.78 -2.97 -17.76
N GLY A 52 -7.68 -2.27 -18.08
CA GLY A 52 -7.24 -1.07 -17.37
C GLY A 52 -6.23 -1.27 -16.24
N ASP A 53 -5.88 -2.52 -15.88
CA ASP A 53 -4.82 -2.77 -14.90
C ASP A 53 -3.46 -2.26 -15.44
N GLN A 54 -2.79 -1.43 -14.63
CA GLN A 54 -1.42 -1.01 -14.89
C GLN A 54 -0.45 -2.03 -14.27
N PRO A 55 0.45 -2.66 -15.05
CA PRO A 55 1.30 -3.74 -14.55
C PRO A 55 2.34 -3.24 -13.53
N VAL A 56 2.75 -1.97 -13.63
CA VAL A 56 3.69 -1.33 -12.71
C VAL A 56 3.22 0.10 -12.45
N TYR A 57 3.13 0.46 -11.17
CA TYR A 57 2.87 1.83 -10.74
C TYR A 57 3.77 2.17 -9.55
N ILE A 58 4.53 3.26 -9.70
CA ILE A 58 5.41 3.80 -8.67
C ILE A 58 5.21 5.31 -8.65
N SER A 59 4.76 5.86 -7.52
CA SER A 59 4.57 7.30 -7.39
C SER A 59 5.91 8.03 -7.34
N ASP A 60 6.14 8.99 -8.24
CA ASP A 60 7.23 9.95 -8.05
C ASP A 60 6.85 10.93 -6.94
N ILE A 61 7.53 10.82 -5.80
CA ILE A 61 7.29 11.59 -4.57
C ILE A 61 8.26 12.78 -4.41
N SER A 62 9.06 13.11 -5.44
CA SER A 62 10.11 14.13 -5.35
C SER A 62 9.56 15.51 -4.95
N ASP A 63 8.39 15.88 -5.47
CA ASP A 63 7.73 17.14 -5.14
C ASP A 63 7.18 17.18 -3.71
N ALA A 64 6.63 16.06 -3.23
CA ALA A 64 6.15 15.96 -1.85
C ALA A 64 7.33 16.04 -0.86
N LYS A 65 8.45 15.40 -1.19
CA LYS A 65 9.68 15.45 -0.40
C LYS A 65 10.26 16.86 -0.35
N THR A 66 10.45 17.50 -1.50
CA THR A 66 11.03 18.85 -1.57
C THR A 66 10.09 19.93 -1.02
N GLY A 67 8.82 19.91 -1.46
CA GLY A 67 7.85 20.95 -1.14
C GLY A 67 7.32 20.86 0.28
N LEU A 68 6.99 19.65 0.74
CA LEU A 68 6.33 19.43 2.02
C LEU A 68 7.27 18.90 3.10
N GLY A 69 8.46 18.43 2.73
CA GLY A 69 9.31 17.65 3.65
C GLY A 69 8.70 16.29 3.98
N TRP A 70 7.78 15.81 3.15
CA TRP A 70 7.06 14.56 3.38
C TRP A 70 7.71 13.40 2.64
N GLU A 71 7.87 12.28 3.32
CA GLU A 71 8.27 11.01 2.73
C GLU A 71 7.61 9.85 3.48
N PRO A 72 7.34 8.70 2.83
CA PRO A 72 6.80 7.54 3.52
C PRO A 72 7.82 7.01 4.54
N THR A 73 7.35 6.70 5.75
CA THR A 73 8.19 6.21 6.84
C THR A 73 7.92 4.76 7.21
N VAL A 74 6.72 4.25 6.89
CA VAL A 74 6.33 2.86 7.14
C VAL A 74 6.69 2.02 5.92
N LYS A 75 7.55 1.02 6.11
CA LYS A 75 7.96 0.11 5.02
C LYS A 75 6.81 -0.81 4.62
N PRO A 76 6.75 -1.30 3.36
CA PRO A 76 5.65 -2.17 2.92
C PRO A 76 5.41 -3.37 3.83
N ARG A 77 6.48 -4.10 4.21
CA ARG A 77 6.39 -5.25 5.14
C ARG A 77 5.77 -4.87 6.47
N GLU A 78 6.24 -3.78 7.08
CA GLU A 78 5.72 -3.27 8.36
C GLU A 78 4.24 -2.86 8.24
N GLY A 79 3.86 -2.22 7.13
CA GLY A 79 2.46 -1.86 6.87
C GLY A 79 1.55 -3.08 6.74
N ILE A 80 2.02 -4.11 6.05
CA ILE A 80 1.31 -5.38 5.89
C ILE A 80 1.18 -6.12 7.23
N GLU A 81 2.23 -6.16 8.04
CA GLU A 81 2.22 -6.72 9.40
C GLU A 81 1.11 -6.08 10.24
N LYS A 82 1.09 -4.74 10.30
CA LYS A 82 0.08 -3.98 11.05
C LYS A 82 -1.34 -4.24 10.54
N LEU A 83 -1.51 -4.33 9.22
CA LEU A 83 -2.81 -4.63 8.61
C LEU A 83 -3.27 -6.05 8.97
N CYS A 84 -2.39 -7.04 8.85
CA CYS A 84 -2.68 -8.42 9.21
C CYS A 84 -3.09 -8.55 10.69
N ASP A 85 -2.37 -7.89 11.60
CA ASP A 85 -2.70 -7.91 13.01
C ASP A 85 -4.03 -7.20 13.31
N TRP A 86 -4.33 -6.09 12.63
CA TRP A 86 -5.64 -5.45 12.72
C TRP A 86 -6.76 -6.36 12.22
N VAL A 87 -6.57 -7.08 11.09
CA VAL A 87 -7.57 -8.02 10.57
C VAL A 87 -7.82 -9.16 11.55
N LYS A 88 -6.77 -9.71 12.18
CA LYS A 88 -6.90 -10.81 13.17
C LYS A 88 -7.78 -10.43 14.36
N VAL A 89 -7.74 -9.17 14.81
CA VAL A 89 -8.56 -8.71 15.95
C VAL A 89 -9.95 -8.19 15.53
N ASN A 90 -10.21 -8.04 14.23
CA ASN A 90 -11.48 -7.54 13.68
C ASN A 90 -12.13 -8.54 12.69
N GLN A 91 -11.93 -9.84 12.88
CA GLN A 91 -12.38 -10.86 11.93
C GLN A 91 -13.89 -10.80 11.66
N ASP A 92 -14.71 -10.62 12.70
CA ASP A 92 -16.18 -10.54 12.54
C ASP A 92 -16.60 -9.34 11.68
N LEU A 93 -15.95 -8.19 11.89
CA LEU A 93 -16.18 -6.99 11.10
C LEU A 93 -15.78 -7.22 9.65
N VAL A 94 -14.56 -7.74 9.42
CA VAL A 94 -14.03 -7.98 8.08
C VAL A 94 -14.88 -9.02 7.33
N ALA A 95 -15.28 -10.10 7.99
CA ALA A 95 -16.13 -11.14 7.40
C ALA A 95 -17.47 -10.54 6.95
N LYS A 96 -18.14 -9.80 7.84
CA LYS A 96 -19.41 -9.13 7.54
C LYS A 96 -19.31 -8.19 6.33
N GLU A 97 -18.31 -7.31 6.30
CA GLU A 97 -18.18 -6.31 5.24
C GLU A 97 -17.75 -6.91 3.89
N LEU A 98 -17.01 -8.03 3.91
CA LEU A 98 -16.64 -8.77 2.70
C LEU A 98 -17.69 -9.79 2.25
N GLY A 99 -18.82 -9.91 2.97
CA GLY A 99 -19.89 -10.85 2.63
C GLY A 99 -19.57 -12.31 2.94
N PHE A 100 -18.62 -12.57 3.83
CA PHE A 100 -18.41 -13.89 4.41
C PHE A 100 -19.33 -14.04 5.63
N HIS A 101 -20.24 -15.02 5.58
CA HIS A 101 -21.17 -15.36 6.66
C HIS A 101 -20.70 -16.60 7.42
#